data_AF-A0A1V0PD37-F1
#
_entry.id   AF-A0A1V0PD37-F1
#
_cell.length_a   1.000
_cell.length_b   1.000
_cell.length_c   1.000
_cell.angle_alpha   90.00
_cell.angle_beta   90.00
_cell.angle_gamma   90.00
#
_symmetry.space_group_name_H-M   'P 1'
#
loop_
_entity.id
_entity.type
_entity.pdbx_description
1 polymer ?
#
loop_
_entity_poly.entity_id
_entity_poly.type
_entity_poly.pdbx_seq_one_letter_code
_entity_poly.pdbx_strand_id
1 'polypeptide(L)'
;MKASEEENTPISTEVLLQNGFTSIITKDFKSKDIDLFRSLIYLIGRNPYERNVFTERKIRELADFSPRNYDPKTFDIYITEVLKKIAQSIFISDNEKKLQVLPLFSYLEYDYEERCLTAEANINLINYLDIKNKRKEFFALNISVNNQLKNKYAKLLLPQLERWQSIGKLTLSVQKLKELMSVDEDYVNKKFMQKIIIPAVNELKPHFKNLKVEKLKDGRTISRLKFTFTPIQRISNQKQRQLGTPNTINDAIFNFIDQI
;
A
#
# COMPACT_ATOMS: atom_id res chain seq x y z
N MET A 1 -38.09 19.18 -14.46
CA MET A 1 -37.15 19.29 -13.32
C MET A 1 -37.43 18.15 -12.35
N LYS A 2 -36.58 17.11 -12.36
CA LYS A 2 -36.51 16.13 -11.27
C LYS A 2 -35.15 16.33 -10.62
N ALA A 3 -35.17 16.75 -9.36
CA ALA A 3 -33.98 16.72 -8.51
C ALA A 3 -33.58 15.25 -8.38
N SER A 4 -32.40 14.88 -8.89
CA SER A 4 -31.80 13.59 -8.63
C SER A 4 -31.22 13.63 -7.22
N GLU A 5 -31.82 12.82 -6.36
CA GLU A 5 -31.25 12.38 -5.09
C GLU A 5 -29.84 11.84 -5.37
N GLU A 6 -28.81 12.62 -5.07
CA GLU A 6 -27.46 12.10 -4.93
C GLU A 6 -27.45 11.23 -3.67
N GLU A 7 -27.65 9.93 -3.91
CA GLU A 7 -27.48 8.87 -2.94
C GLU A 7 -26.19 9.10 -2.14
N ASN A 8 -26.39 9.23 -0.83
CA ASN A 8 -25.40 9.27 0.23
C ASN A 8 -24.67 7.91 0.31
N THR A 9 -23.98 7.56 -0.77
CA THR A 9 -23.25 6.30 -0.92
C THR A 9 -22.00 6.44 -0.06
N PRO A 10 -21.77 5.58 0.95
CA PRO A 10 -20.56 5.65 1.74
C PRO A 10 -19.35 5.58 0.80
N ILE A 11 -18.49 6.60 0.87
CA ILE A 11 -17.29 6.69 0.05
C ILE A 11 -16.50 5.40 0.28
N SER A 12 -16.41 4.54 -0.75
CA SER A 12 -15.61 3.31 -0.70
C SER A 12 -14.23 3.62 -0.15
N THR A 13 -13.84 3.05 0.98
CA THR A 13 -12.52 3.24 1.59
C THR A 13 -11.41 2.42 0.90
N GLU A 14 -11.73 1.84 -0.26
CA GLU A 14 -10.82 1.03 -1.05
C GLU A 14 -10.60 1.66 -2.43
N VAL A 15 -9.34 1.59 -2.88
CA VAL A 15 -8.95 1.86 -4.27
C VAL A 15 -8.18 0.66 -4.81
N LEU A 16 -8.44 0.26 -6.06
CA LEU A 16 -7.68 -0.79 -6.72
C LEU A 16 -6.39 -0.21 -7.30
N LEU A 17 -5.26 -0.83 -6.96
CA LEU A 17 -3.93 -0.44 -7.42
C LEU A 17 -3.20 -1.63 -8.00
N GLN A 18 -2.35 -1.41 -9.00
CA GLN A 18 -1.52 -2.48 -9.53
C GLN A 18 -0.53 -2.96 -8.46
N ASN A 19 -0.21 -4.26 -8.50
CA ASN A 19 0.64 -4.91 -7.51
C ASN A 19 2.02 -4.24 -7.33
N GLY A 20 2.53 -3.52 -8.32
CA GLY A 20 3.77 -2.75 -8.21
C GLY A 20 3.75 -1.67 -7.12
N PHE A 21 2.57 -1.13 -6.76
CA PHE A 21 2.45 -0.12 -5.70
C PHE A 21 2.84 -0.66 -4.32
N THR A 22 2.82 -1.98 -4.13
CA THR A 22 3.27 -2.61 -2.88
C THR A 22 4.78 -2.49 -2.67
N SER A 23 5.55 -2.20 -3.73
CA SER A 23 7.01 -2.10 -3.71
C SER A 23 7.54 -0.68 -3.56
N ILE A 24 6.68 0.32 -3.35
CA ILE A 24 7.12 1.69 -3.16
C ILE A 24 7.93 1.78 -1.86
N ILE A 25 9.16 2.26 -1.98
CA ILE A 25 10.07 2.40 -0.84
C ILE A 25 9.77 3.72 -0.13
N THR A 26 9.35 3.63 1.13
CA THR A 26 9.05 4.78 2.00
C THR A 26 10.13 4.92 3.08
N LYS A 27 11.39 5.03 2.65
CA LYS A 27 12.53 5.15 3.56
C LYS A 27 12.36 6.40 4.43
N ASP A 28 12.65 6.29 5.73
CA ASP A 28 12.51 7.38 6.73
C ASP A 28 11.09 7.89 7.02
N PHE A 29 10.06 7.23 6.47
CA PHE A 29 8.67 7.56 6.82
C PHE A 29 8.37 7.07 8.24
N LYS A 30 7.72 7.92 9.04
CA LYS A 30 7.08 7.54 10.29
C LYS A 30 5.70 6.93 10.01
N SER A 31 5.06 6.36 11.04
CA SER A 31 3.73 5.77 10.91
C SER A 31 2.70 6.75 10.31
N LYS A 32 2.72 8.02 10.75
CA LYS A 32 1.85 9.08 10.23
C LYS A 32 2.19 9.51 8.80
N ASP A 33 3.47 9.51 8.45
CA ASP A 33 3.92 9.82 7.09
C ASP A 33 3.34 8.80 6.10
N ILE A 34 3.27 7.52 6.50
CA ILE A 34 2.64 6.46 5.71
C ILE A 34 1.12 6.69 5.55
N ASP A 35 0.44 7.17 6.59
CA ASP A 35 -1.01 7.43 6.53
C ASP A 35 -1.34 8.53 5.54
N LEU A 36 -0.61 9.65 5.62
CA LEU A 36 -0.77 10.74 4.65
C LEU A 36 -0.44 10.27 3.24
N PHE A 37 0.69 9.60 3.07
CA PHE A 37 1.10 9.08 1.77
C PHE A 37 0.06 8.16 1.15
N ARG A 38 -0.44 7.17 1.90
CA ARG A 38 -1.48 6.24 1.42
C ARG A 38 -2.79 6.93 1.13
N SER A 39 -3.12 7.96 1.90
CA SER A 39 -4.30 8.76 1.65
C SER A 39 -4.19 9.54 0.34
N LEU A 40 -3.02 10.13 0.05
CA LEU A 40 -2.78 10.76 -1.25
C LEU A 40 -2.82 9.74 -2.40
N ILE A 41 -2.21 8.56 -2.23
CA ILE A 41 -2.30 7.46 -3.22
C ILE A 41 -3.76 7.03 -3.45
N TYR A 42 -4.54 6.91 -2.38
CA TYR A 42 -5.96 6.58 -2.48
C TYR A 42 -6.74 7.63 -3.27
N LEU A 43 -6.47 8.92 -3.04
CA LEU A 43 -7.17 10.03 -3.70
C LEU A 43 -6.79 10.10 -5.19
N ILE A 44 -5.51 10.07 -5.53
CA ILE A 44 -5.08 10.08 -6.93
C ILE A 44 -5.50 8.80 -7.65
N GLY A 45 -5.60 7.66 -6.96
CA GLY A 45 -6.09 6.42 -7.58
C GLY A 45 -7.58 6.48 -7.93
N ARG A 46 -8.35 7.34 -7.28
CA ARG A 46 -9.76 7.60 -7.64
C ARG A 46 -9.90 8.61 -8.76
N ASN A 47 -9.10 9.69 -8.70
CA ASN A 47 -9.14 10.79 -9.68
C ASN A 47 -7.73 11.07 -10.25
N PRO A 48 -7.18 10.17 -11.09
CA PRO A 48 -5.77 10.23 -11.51
C PRO A 48 -5.44 11.35 -12.50
N TYR A 49 -6.45 11.92 -13.17
CA TYR A 49 -6.28 12.98 -14.16
C TYR A 49 -6.50 14.39 -13.60
N GLU A 50 -6.89 14.50 -12.32
CA GLU A 50 -7.26 15.77 -11.72
C GLU A 50 -6.15 16.31 -10.83
N ARG A 51 -6.06 17.64 -10.78
CA ARG A 51 -5.37 18.35 -9.72
C ARG A 51 -6.26 18.33 -8.48
N ASN A 52 -5.84 17.56 -7.48
CA ASN A 52 -6.62 17.36 -6.27
C ASN A 52 -6.22 18.40 -5.22
N VAL A 53 -7.20 19.10 -4.63
CA VAL A 53 -6.98 20.10 -3.58
C VAL A 53 -7.61 19.63 -2.26
N PHE A 54 -6.84 19.70 -1.17
CA PHE A 54 -7.26 19.20 0.14
C PHE A 54 -7.07 20.26 1.22
N THR A 55 -8.13 20.60 1.95
CA THR A 55 -8.01 21.44 3.15
C THR A 55 -7.13 20.79 4.22
N GLU A 56 -6.48 21.59 5.05
CA GLU A 56 -5.66 21.14 6.18
C GLU A 56 -6.44 20.20 7.11
N ARG A 57 -7.71 20.53 7.39
CA ARG A 57 -8.61 19.67 8.18
C ARG A 57 -8.66 18.26 7.60
N LYS A 58 -8.82 18.14 6.28
CA LYS A 58 -8.87 16.83 5.61
C LYS A 58 -7.54 16.10 5.69
N ILE A 59 -6.42 16.79 5.46
CA ILE A 59 -5.07 16.22 5.58
C ILE A 59 -4.83 15.67 6.99
N ARG A 60 -5.24 16.43 8.00
CA ARG A 60 -5.11 16.04 9.41
C ARG A 60 -5.94 14.82 9.77
N GLU A 61 -7.17 14.74 9.27
CA GLU A 61 -8.02 13.54 9.42
C GLU A 61 -7.35 12.31 8.78
N LEU A 62 -6.71 12.49 7.62
CA LEU A 62 -6.06 11.42 6.87
C LEU A 62 -4.75 10.94 7.54
N ALA A 63 -4.03 11.83 8.21
CA ALA A 63 -2.75 11.55 8.88
C ALA A 63 -2.87 11.26 10.39
N ASP A 64 -4.10 11.04 10.88
CA ASP A 64 -4.44 10.83 12.31
C ASP A 64 -3.84 11.91 13.24
N PHE A 65 -4.00 13.19 12.84
CA PHE A 65 -3.70 14.33 13.71
C PHE A 65 -4.90 14.66 14.59
N SER A 66 -4.85 14.16 15.83
CA SER A 66 -5.85 14.47 16.87
C SER A 66 -6.14 15.97 16.96
N PRO A 67 -7.43 16.40 16.88
CA PRO A 67 -7.82 17.79 17.03
C PRO A 67 -7.38 18.43 18.34
N ARG A 68 -7.26 17.63 19.41
CA ARG A 68 -6.98 18.10 20.77
C ARG A 68 -5.56 18.64 20.98
N ASN A 69 -4.60 18.24 20.14
CA ASN A 69 -3.19 18.63 20.25
C ASN A 69 -2.70 19.35 19.00
N TYR A 70 -3.60 20.01 18.27
CA TYR A 70 -3.23 20.72 17.06
C TYR A 70 -2.60 22.07 17.40
N ASP A 71 -1.41 22.27 16.85
CA ASP A 71 -0.71 23.54 16.80
C ASP A 71 -0.35 23.82 15.33
N PRO A 72 -0.77 24.96 14.74
CA PRO A 72 -0.51 25.28 13.35
C PRO A 72 0.97 25.25 12.98
N LYS A 73 1.86 25.78 13.84
CA LYS A 73 3.30 25.82 13.56
C LYS A 73 3.91 24.42 13.51
N THR A 74 3.52 23.56 14.45
CA THR A 74 3.92 22.16 14.46
C THR A 74 3.42 21.42 13.23
N PHE A 75 2.20 21.72 12.77
CA PHE A 75 1.67 21.16 11.53
C PHE A 75 2.44 21.66 10.31
N ASP A 76 2.77 22.95 10.23
CA ASP A 76 3.52 23.55 9.13
C ASP A 76 4.92 22.92 8.98
N ILE A 77 5.60 22.64 10.11
CA ILE A 77 6.86 21.89 10.11
C ILE A 77 6.65 20.46 9.59
N TYR A 78 5.64 19.77 10.12
CA TYR A 78 5.33 18.41 9.72
C TYR A 78 5.00 18.28 8.22
N ILE A 79 4.09 19.12 7.72
CA ILE A 79 3.64 19.06 6.33
C ILE A 79 4.78 19.40 5.37
N THR A 80 5.66 20.34 5.74
CA THR A 80 6.89 20.63 4.99
C THR A 80 7.78 19.39 4.88
N GLU A 81 8.08 18.74 6.00
CA GLU A 81 8.98 17.59 6.03
C GLU A 81 8.40 16.41 5.27
N VAL A 82 7.12 16.09 5.50
CA VAL A 82 6.48 14.92 4.90
C VAL A 82 6.30 15.08 3.39
N LEU A 83 5.98 16.28 2.89
CA LEU A 83 5.84 16.52 1.46
C LEU A 83 7.19 16.38 0.74
N LYS A 84 8.30 16.80 1.35
CA LYS A 84 9.64 16.55 0.79
C LYS A 84 9.94 15.05 0.67
N LYS A 85 9.58 14.25 1.68
CA LYS A 85 9.74 12.79 1.62
C LYS A 85 8.84 12.15 0.56
N ILE A 86 7.59 12.60 0.43
CA ILE A 86 6.63 12.11 -0.57
C ILE A 86 7.10 12.47 -1.98
N ALA A 87 7.61 13.68 -2.20
CA ALA A 87 8.16 14.10 -3.49
C ALA A 87 9.36 13.26 -3.93
N GLN A 88 10.15 12.76 -2.97
CA GLN A 88 11.29 11.86 -3.24
C GLN A 88 10.88 10.40 -3.46
N SER A 89 9.60 10.06 -3.26
CA SER A 89 9.11 8.69 -3.43
C SER A 89 8.97 8.35 -4.91
N ILE A 90 9.57 7.21 -5.29
CA ILE A 90 9.57 6.71 -6.67
C ILE A 90 8.80 5.40 -6.79
N PHE A 91 8.13 5.24 -7.91
CA PHE A 91 7.62 3.96 -8.36
C PHE A 91 8.65 3.30 -9.27
N ILE A 92 8.95 2.03 -8.99
CA ILE A 92 9.87 1.21 -9.78
C ILE A 92 9.08 0.03 -10.34
N SER A 93 9.06 -0.09 -11.67
CA SER A 93 8.59 -1.27 -12.38
C SER A 93 9.77 -1.85 -13.16
N ASP A 94 10.26 -3.00 -12.71
CA ASP A 94 11.37 -3.72 -13.34
C ASP A 94 10.88 -5.09 -13.84
N ASN A 95 11.17 -5.39 -15.11
CA ASN A 95 10.93 -6.68 -15.73
C ASN A 95 12.01 -6.96 -16.78
N GLU A 96 12.04 -8.18 -17.31
CA GLU A 96 13.04 -8.65 -18.28
C GLU A 96 13.20 -7.74 -19.52
N LYS A 97 12.21 -6.91 -19.85
CA LYS A 97 12.20 -6.07 -21.05
C LYS A 97 12.42 -4.59 -20.76
N LYS A 98 12.14 -4.11 -19.55
CA LYS A 98 12.22 -2.69 -19.22
C LYS A 98 12.31 -2.43 -17.72
N LEU A 99 13.17 -1.48 -17.37
CA LEU A 99 13.17 -0.78 -16.09
C LEU A 99 12.48 0.57 -16.26
N GLN A 100 11.47 0.85 -15.44
CA GLN A 100 10.82 2.16 -15.37
C GLN A 100 10.91 2.70 -13.94
N VAL A 101 11.46 3.90 -13.82
CA VAL A 101 11.54 4.64 -12.56
C VAL A 101 10.85 5.97 -12.77
N LEU A 102 9.82 6.26 -11.98
CA LEU A 102 9.04 7.48 -12.12
C LEU A 102 8.64 8.06 -10.76
N PRO A 103 8.64 9.40 -10.61
CA PRO A 103 8.06 10.03 -9.43
C PRO A 103 6.55 9.80 -9.41
N LEU A 104 5.98 9.74 -8.22
CA LEU A 104 4.54 9.48 -8.05
C LEU A 104 3.68 10.69 -8.38
N PHE A 105 4.17 11.89 -8.03
CA PHE A 105 3.47 13.16 -8.20
C PHE A 105 4.23 14.05 -9.18
N SER A 106 3.52 14.73 -10.07
CA SER A 106 4.08 15.79 -10.92
C SER A 106 4.07 17.15 -10.20
N TYR A 107 3.16 17.32 -9.24
CA TYR A 107 3.00 18.56 -8.49
C TYR A 107 2.56 18.27 -7.04
N LEU A 108 3.20 18.93 -6.08
CA LEU A 108 2.84 18.97 -4.67
C LEU A 108 3.07 20.39 -4.15
N GLU A 109 2.05 21.01 -3.60
CA GLU A 109 2.12 22.36 -3.04
C GLU A 109 1.27 22.42 -1.79
N TYR A 110 1.81 23.00 -0.71
CA TYR A 110 1.03 23.34 0.46
C TYR A 110 0.99 24.87 0.59
N ASP A 111 -0.21 25.42 0.51
CA ASP A 111 -0.47 26.83 0.74
C ASP A 111 -0.68 27.05 2.25
N TYR A 112 0.21 27.81 2.89
CA TYR A 112 0.15 28.09 4.32
C TYR A 112 -0.92 29.13 4.69
N GLU A 113 -1.29 29.99 3.74
CA GLU A 113 -2.31 31.03 3.91
C GLU A 113 -3.69 30.41 3.74
N GLU A 114 -3.92 29.74 2.61
CA GLU A 114 -5.19 29.08 2.29
C GLU A 114 -5.38 27.72 2.99
N ARG A 115 -4.33 27.23 3.68
CA ARG A 115 -4.34 25.99 4.45
C ARG A 115 -4.82 24.80 3.60
N CYS A 116 -4.25 24.65 2.40
CA CYS A 116 -4.60 23.59 1.48
C CYS A 116 -3.39 22.92 0.81
N LEU A 117 -3.50 21.62 0.53
CA LEU A 117 -2.54 20.83 -0.23
C LEU A 117 -3.09 20.57 -1.63
N THR A 118 -2.34 20.99 -2.63
CA THR A 118 -2.58 20.67 -4.03
C THR A 118 -1.66 19.53 -4.45
N ALA A 119 -2.22 18.45 -5.00
CA ALA A 119 -1.48 17.29 -5.47
C ALA A 119 -1.94 16.85 -6.87
N GLU A 120 -0.98 16.58 -7.74
CA GLU A 120 -1.22 16.08 -9.10
C GLU A 120 -0.38 14.82 -9.33
N ALA A 121 -1.02 13.75 -9.80
CA ALA A 121 -0.34 12.50 -10.10
C ALA A 121 0.54 12.65 -11.34
N ASN A 122 1.69 11.97 -11.36
CA ASN A 122 2.49 11.91 -12.58
C ASN A 122 1.70 11.21 -13.70
N ILE A 123 1.62 11.83 -14.88
CA ILE A 123 0.88 11.27 -16.03
C ILE A 123 1.32 9.84 -16.39
N ASN A 124 2.60 9.51 -16.21
CA ASN A 124 3.13 8.17 -16.49
C ASN A 124 2.67 7.13 -15.45
N LEU A 125 2.26 7.56 -14.26
CA LEU A 125 1.69 6.72 -13.21
C LEU A 125 0.24 6.33 -13.52
N ILE A 126 -0.48 7.10 -14.35
CA ILE A 126 -1.90 6.85 -14.65
C ILE A 126 -2.10 5.46 -15.27
N ASN A 127 -1.20 5.00 -16.13
CA ASN A 127 -1.21 3.64 -16.71
C ASN A 127 -1.07 2.52 -15.65
N TYR A 128 -0.63 2.88 -14.45
CA TYR A 128 -0.54 2.01 -13.29
C TYR A 128 -1.75 2.11 -12.35
N LEU A 129 -2.56 3.16 -12.49
CA LEU A 129 -3.80 3.39 -11.75
C LEU A 129 -5.04 2.93 -12.53
N ASP A 130 -4.98 2.91 -13.86
CA ASP A 130 -6.11 2.47 -14.70
C ASP A 130 -6.37 0.96 -14.56
N ILE A 131 -7.49 0.65 -13.90
CA ILE A 131 -8.00 -0.70 -13.63
C ILE A 131 -8.60 -1.39 -14.85
N LYS A 132 -8.84 -0.66 -15.96
CA LYS A 132 -9.41 -1.24 -17.19
C LYS A 132 -8.41 -2.17 -17.91
N ASN A 133 -7.13 -2.12 -17.53
CA ASN A 133 -6.12 -3.01 -18.08
C ASN A 133 -6.18 -4.40 -17.44
N LYS A 134 -6.99 -5.29 -18.05
CA LYS A 134 -7.25 -6.67 -17.59
C LYS A 134 -6.03 -7.61 -17.54
N ARG A 135 -4.87 -7.23 -18.09
CA ARG A 135 -3.66 -8.07 -18.09
C ARG A 135 -2.81 -7.92 -16.82
N LYS A 136 -3.20 -7.02 -15.92
CA LYS A 136 -2.41 -6.69 -14.73
C LYS A 136 -3.07 -7.20 -13.47
N GLU A 137 -2.26 -7.58 -12.50
CA GLU A 137 -2.74 -7.95 -11.16
C GLU A 137 -2.90 -6.70 -10.29
N PHE A 138 -3.97 -6.69 -9.49
CA PHE A 138 -4.32 -5.57 -8.62
C PHE A 138 -4.53 -6.07 -7.18
N PHE A 139 -4.30 -5.18 -6.22
CA PHE A 139 -4.79 -5.31 -4.85
C PHE A 139 -5.68 -4.11 -4.53
N ALA A 140 -6.57 -4.22 -3.55
CA ALA A 140 -7.27 -3.04 -3.05
C ALA A 140 -6.56 -2.52 -1.82
N LEU A 141 -6.11 -1.27 -1.88
CA LEU A 141 -5.60 -0.54 -0.74
C LEU A 141 -6.80 -0.07 0.10
N ASN A 142 -6.91 -0.58 1.32
CA ASN A 142 -7.96 -0.16 2.25
C ASN A 142 -7.43 0.90 3.24
N ILE A 143 -7.81 2.16 3.04
CA ILE A 143 -7.35 3.26 3.89
C ILE A 143 -7.91 3.19 5.32
N SER A 144 -9.11 2.61 5.50
CA SER A 144 -9.71 2.46 6.82
C SER A 144 -8.93 1.45 7.66
N VAL A 145 -8.53 0.32 7.07
CA VAL A 145 -7.69 -0.67 7.75
C VAL A 145 -6.31 -0.08 8.05
N ASN A 146 -5.72 0.64 7.09
CA ASN A 146 -4.43 1.30 7.31
C ASN A 146 -4.45 2.22 8.54
N ASN A 147 -5.47 3.08 8.64
CA ASN A 147 -5.54 4.11 9.68
C ASN A 147 -5.84 3.54 11.07
N GLN A 148 -6.30 2.29 11.16
CA GLN A 148 -6.46 1.59 12.44
C GLN A 148 -5.13 1.06 13.00
N LEU A 149 -4.11 0.90 12.14
CA LEU A 149 -2.80 0.44 12.56
C LEU A 149 -1.98 1.59 13.15
N LYS A 150 -1.20 1.32 14.19
CA LYS A 150 -0.26 2.26 14.81
C LYS A 150 1.19 1.92 14.46
N ASN A 151 1.53 0.64 14.30
CA ASN A 151 2.90 0.23 13.98
C ASN A 151 3.21 0.52 12.49
N LYS A 152 4.30 1.27 12.27
CA LYS A 152 4.86 1.52 10.92
C LYS A 152 5.01 0.22 10.12
N TYR A 153 5.55 -0.82 10.73
CA TYR A 153 5.84 -2.08 10.06
C TYR A 153 4.58 -2.91 9.78
N ALA A 154 3.53 -2.80 10.61
CA ALA A 154 2.23 -3.38 10.29
C ALA A 154 1.65 -2.72 9.05
N LYS A 155 1.72 -1.38 8.97
CA LYS A 155 1.32 -0.64 7.77
C LYS A 155 2.09 -1.11 6.56
N LEU A 156 3.42 -1.19 6.61
CA LEU A 156 4.25 -1.64 5.48
C LEU A 156 3.95 -3.09 5.05
N LEU A 157 3.63 -3.98 5.99
CA LEU A 157 3.30 -5.39 5.70
C LEU A 157 1.88 -5.56 5.13
N LEU A 158 0.93 -4.72 5.53
CA LEU A 158 -0.48 -4.79 5.09
C LEU A 158 -0.66 -5.01 3.58
N PRO A 159 -0.14 -4.14 2.68
CA PRO A 159 -0.37 -4.28 1.25
C PRO A 159 0.27 -5.55 0.67
N GLN A 160 1.35 -6.05 1.29
CA GLN A 160 1.97 -7.32 0.90
C GLN A 160 1.03 -8.50 1.20
N LEU A 161 0.29 -8.47 2.31
CA LEU A 161 -0.69 -9.51 2.63
C LEU A 161 -1.98 -9.35 1.82
N GLU A 162 -2.47 -8.12 1.63
CA GLU A 162 -3.68 -7.83 0.82
C GLU A 162 -3.52 -8.31 -0.63
N ARG A 163 -2.32 -8.14 -1.21
CA ARG A 163 -1.99 -8.66 -2.54
C ARG A 163 -2.20 -10.18 -2.65
N TRP A 164 -1.93 -10.93 -1.59
CA TRP A 164 -2.03 -12.39 -1.56
C TRP A 164 -3.31 -12.87 -0.88
N GLN A 165 -4.32 -12.00 -0.73
CA GLN A 165 -5.51 -12.29 0.06
C GLN A 165 -6.33 -13.48 -0.45
N SER A 166 -6.32 -13.73 -1.76
CA SER A 166 -7.03 -14.83 -2.41
C SER A 166 -6.33 -16.19 -2.25
N ILE A 167 -5.03 -16.17 -1.98
CA ILE A 167 -4.18 -17.37 -1.84
C ILE A 167 -3.97 -17.70 -0.35
N GLY A 168 -3.87 -16.68 0.51
CA GLY A 168 -3.65 -16.85 1.94
C GLY A 168 -2.21 -17.25 2.33
N LYS A 169 -1.25 -17.15 1.41
CA LYS A 169 0.15 -17.53 1.62
C LYS A 169 1.08 -16.54 0.94
N LEU A 170 2.11 -16.08 1.65
CA LEU A 170 3.17 -15.21 1.15
C LEU A 170 4.51 -15.68 1.73
N THR A 171 5.52 -15.91 0.89
CA THR A 171 6.89 -16.22 1.33
C THR A 171 7.85 -15.14 0.82
N LEU A 172 8.62 -14.52 1.71
CA LEU A 172 9.61 -13.50 1.37
C LEU A 172 10.97 -13.83 2.01
N SER A 173 12.06 -13.46 1.33
CA SER A 173 13.39 -13.50 1.94
C SER A 173 13.50 -12.49 3.07
N VAL A 174 14.36 -12.77 4.06
CA VAL A 174 14.64 -11.83 5.13
C VAL A 174 15.22 -10.52 4.58
N GLN A 175 16.07 -10.60 3.55
CA GLN A 175 16.63 -9.43 2.87
C GLN A 175 15.53 -8.55 2.26
N LYS A 176 14.59 -9.15 1.52
CA LYS A 176 13.48 -8.40 0.92
C LYS A 176 12.58 -7.76 1.97
N LEU A 177 12.33 -8.47 3.07
CA LEU A 177 11.58 -7.92 4.19
C LEU A 177 12.30 -6.75 4.86
N LYS A 178 13.63 -6.80 5.03
CA LYS A 178 14.39 -5.67 5.58
C LYS A 178 14.28 -4.43 4.71
N GLU A 179 14.42 -4.62 3.40
CA GLU A 179 14.24 -3.56 2.40
C GLU A 179 12.83 -2.95 2.47
N LEU A 180 11.78 -3.78 2.44
CA LEU A 180 10.39 -3.34 2.56
C LEU A 180 10.10 -2.60 3.87
N MET A 181 10.72 -3.05 4.97
CA MET A 181 10.59 -2.41 6.28
C MET A 181 11.47 -1.16 6.43
N SER A 182 12.27 -0.82 5.41
CA SER A 182 13.26 0.27 5.46
C SER A 182 14.19 0.16 6.66
N VAL A 183 14.75 -1.03 6.89
CA VAL A 183 15.78 -1.29 7.92
C VAL A 183 17.05 -1.79 7.24
N ASP A 184 18.19 -1.56 7.89
CA ASP A 184 19.49 -1.92 7.34
C ASP A 184 19.63 -3.43 7.11
N GLU A 185 20.37 -3.80 6.06
CA GLU A 185 20.54 -5.20 5.66
C GLU A 185 21.25 -6.03 6.73
N ASP A 186 22.18 -5.43 7.47
CA ASP A 186 22.94 -6.04 8.56
C ASP A 186 22.13 -6.18 9.87
N TYR A 187 20.89 -5.66 9.91
CA TYR A 187 20.06 -5.68 11.12
C TYR A 187 19.85 -7.12 11.61
N VAL A 188 20.29 -7.41 12.83
CA VAL A 188 20.34 -8.78 13.37
C VAL A 188 18.99 -9.50 13.28
N ASN A 189 18.94 -10.66 12.60
CA ASN A 189 17.70 -11.40 12.32
C ASN A 189 16.86 -11.70 13.57
N LYS A 190 17.49 -11.99 14.72
CA LYS A 190 16.77 -12.19 15.99
C LYS A 190 16.03 -10.92 16.42
N LYS A 191 16.70 -9.76 16.37
CA LYS A 191 16.10 -8.45 16.68
C LYS A 191 15.04 -8.09 15.64
N PHE A 192 15.29 -8.38 14.36
CA PHE A 192 14.33 -8.15 13.27
C PHE A 192 13.01 -8.87 13.56
N MET A 193 13.08 -10.16 13.89
CA MET A 193 11.88 -10.92 14.23
C MET A 193 11.17 -10.37 15.48
N GLN A 194 11.92 -10.10 16.55
CA GLN A 194 11.34 -9.71 17.84
C GLN A 194 10.75 -8.30 17.86
N LYS A 195 11.40 -7.35 17.20
CA LYS A 195 11.03 -5.92 17.27
C LYS A 195 10.19 -5.45 16.09
N ILE A 196 10.25 -6.14 14.94
CA ILE A 196 9.63 -5.67 13.70
C ILE A 196 8.53 -6.65 13.28
N ILE A 197 8.89 -7.89 12.91
CA ILE A 197 7.94 -8.82 12.29
C ILE A 197 6.86 -9.29 13.27
N ILE A 198 7.22 -9.76 14.46
CA ILE A 198 6.24 -10.29 15.42
C ILE A 198 5.24 -9.20 15.87
N PRO A 199 5.68 -7.99 16.25
CA PRO A 199 4.74 -6.90 16.58
C PRO A 199 3.82 -6.53 15.41
N ALA A 200 4.38 -6.42 14.19
CA ALA A 200 3.58 -6.12 12.99
C ALA A 200 2.51 -7.17 12.71
N VAL A 201 2.89 -8.46 12.74
CA VAL A 201 1.96 -9.57 12.54
C VAL A 201 0.89 -9.62 13.61
N ASN A 202 1.23 -9.35 14.87
CA ASN A 202 0.26 -9.34 15.96
C ASN A 202 -0.80 -8.26 15.79
N GLU A 203 -0.41 -7.06 15.34
CA GLU A 203 -1.36 -5.98 15.07
C GLU A 203 -2.26 -6.27 13.86
N LEU A 204 -1.78 -7.07 12.90
CA LEU A 204 -2.55 -7.43 11.69
C LEU A 204 -3.50 -8.61 11.89
N LYS A 205 -3.37 -9.40 12.96
CA LYS A 205 -4.24 -10.57 13.24
C LYS A 205 -5.75 -10.27 13.22
N PRO A 206 -6.24 -9.12 13.74
CA PRO A 206 -7.66 -8.79 13.66
C PRO A 206 -8.17 -8.64 12.21
N HIS A 207 -7.29 -8.27 11.27
CA HIS A 207 -7.64 -8.08 9.86
C HIS A 207 -7.48 -9.35 9.02
N PHE A 208 -6.57 -10.26 9.42
CA PHE A 208 -6.28 -11.49 8.70
C PHE A 208 -6.55 -12.72 9.56
N LYS A 209 -7.69 -13.39 9.31
CA LYS A 209 -8.10 -14.58 10.06
C LYS A 209 -7.02 -15.66 10.01
N ASN A 210 -6.62 -16.18 11.17
CA ASN A 210 -5.56 -17.20 11.32
C ASN A 210 -4.17 -16.76 10.82
N LEU A 211 -3.85 -15.46 10.83
CA LEU A 211 -2.53 -14.98 10.43
C LEU A 211 -1.41 -15.54 11.32
N LYS A 212 -0.45 -16.20 10.68
CA LYS A 212 0.74 -16.80 11.28
C LYS A 212 1.97 -16.47 10.45
N VAL A 213 3.13 -16.43 11.12
CA VAL A 213 4.45 -16.30 10.47
C VAL A 213 5.34 -17.47 10.90
N GLU A 214 5.87 -18.18 9.91
CA GLU A 214 6.78 -19.31 10.06
C GLU A 214 8.18 -18.91 9.58
N LYS A 215 9.21 -19.35 10.30
CA LYS A 215 10.62 -19.12 9.96
C LYS A 215 11.13 -20.28 9.13
N LEU A 216 11.50 -20.02 7.88
CA LEU A 216 12.18 -21.00 7.04
C LEU A 216 13.68 -20.77 7.16
N LYS A 217 14.41 -21.83 7.51
CA LYS A 217 15.86 -21.78 7.74
C LYS A 217 16.61 -22.41 6.58
N ASP A 218 17.79 -21.88 6.33
CA ASP A 218 18.84 -22.52 5.56
C ASP A 218 20.02 -22.76 6.51
N GLY A 219 20.29 -24.03 6.81
CA GLY A 219 21.13 -24.43 7.93
C GLY A 219 20.69 -23.80 9.26
N ARG A 220 21.59 -23.00 9.87
CA ARG A 220 21.34 -22.32 11.15
C ARG A 220 20.67 -20.95 10.98
N THR A 221 20.61 -20.41 9.77
CA THR A 221 20.19 -19.03 9.49
C THR A 221 18.75 -19.00 9.01
N ILE A 222 17.97 -18.02 9.47
CA ILE A 222 16.63 -17.76 8.92
C ILE A 222 16.82 -17.08 7.57
N SER A 223 16.40 -17.74 6.48
CA SER A 223 16.54 -17.22 5.11
C SER A 223 15.26 -16.59 4.59
N ARG A 224 14.10 -17.18 4.92
CA ARG A 224 12.78 -16.74 4.45
C ARG A 224 11.76 -16.75 5.59
N LEU A 225 10.73 -15.91 5.49
CA LEU A 225 9.55 -15.96 6.32
C LEU A 225 8.33 -16.29 5.48
N LYS A 226 7.50 -17.21 5.98
CA LYS A 226 6.26 -17.63 5.35
C LYS A 226 5.09 -17.15 6.19
N PHE A 227 4.29 -16.27 5.63
CA PHE A 227 3.03 -15.79 6.19
C PHE A 227 1.90 -16.66 5.67
N THR A 228 1.00 -17.09 6.56
CA THR A 228 -0.20 -17.87 6.21
C THR A 228 -1.40 -17.29 6.93
N PHE A 229 -2.54 -17.26 6.24
CA PHE A 229 -3.81 -16.76 6.76
C PHE A 229 -4.97 -17.35 5.94
N THR A 230 -6.20 -17.19 6.42
CA THR A 230 -7.39 -17.72 5.75
C THR A 230 -7.65 -16.90 4.48
N PRO A 231 -7.68 -17.53 3.29
CA PRO A 231 -7.95 -16.83 2.06
C PRO A 231 -9.34 -16.19 2.05
N ILE A 232 -9.45 -15.00 1.46
CA ILE A 232 -10.72 -14.30 1.23
C ILE A 232 -10.99 -14.32 -0.28
N GLN A 233 -12.05 -14.99 -0.69
CA GLN A 233 -12.54 -14.89 -2.06
C GLN A 233 -13.34 -13.60 -2.20
N ARG A 234 -12.74 -12.56 -2.78
CA ARG A 234 -13.51 -11.38 -3.19
C ARG A 234 -14.39 -11.73 -4.39
N ILE A 235 -15.66 -11.33 -4.34
CA ILE A 235 -16.71 -11.61 -5.34
C ILE A 235 -16.37 -10.99 -6.73
N SER A 236 -15.26 -10.26 -6.88
CA SER A 236 -14.75 -9.80 -8.18
C SER A 236 -14.46 -10.93 -9.17
N ASN A 237 -14.38 -12.19 -8.72
CA ASN A 237 -14.29 -13.36 -9.60
C ASN A 237 -15.59 -13.70 -10.35
N GLN A 238 -16.77 -13.19 -9.97
CA GLN A 238 -18.01 -13.50 -10.69
C GLN A 238 -18.15 -12.73 -12.01
N LYS A 239 -17.64 -11.48 -12.11
CA LYS A 239 -17.61 -10.74 -13.39
C LYS A 239 -16.45 -11.17 -14.31
N GLN A 240 -15.38 -11.77 -13.77
CA GLN A 240 -14.31 -12.34 -14.61
C GLN A 240 -14.68 -13.73 -15.15
N ARG A 241 -15.45 -14.55 -14.42
CA ARG A 241 -15.89 -15.87 -14.90
C ARG A 241 -17.05 -15.84 -15.90
N GLN A 242 -17.86 -14.77 -15.96
CA GLN A 242 -18.97 -14.68 -16.90
C GLN A 242 -18.61 -14.14 -18.29
N LEU A 243 -17.35 -13.75 -18.55
CA LEU A 243 -16.92 -13.20 -19.85
C LEU A 243 -15.63 -13.82 -20.42
N GLY A 244 -15.20 -14.97 -19.91
CA GLY A 244 -14.02 -15.66 -20.45
C GLY A 244 -14.11 -17.16 -20.17
N THR A 245 -14.28 -17.94 -21.23
CA THR A 245 -14.10 -19.39 -21.23
C THR A 245 -12.72 -19.77 -20.69
N PRO A 246 -12.57 -20.93 -20.02
CA PRO A 246 -11.32 -21.32 -19.40
C PRO A 246 -10.28 -21.66 -20.46
N ASN A 247 -9.15 -20.93 -20.48
CA ASN A 247 -7.99 -21.31 -21.27
C ASN A 247 -6.87 -21.80 -20.35
N THR A 248 -6.53 -23.06 -20.57
CA THR A 248 -5.86 -24.04 -19.70
C THR A 248 -4.37 -23.80 -19.44
N ILE A 249 -3.88 -22.56 -19.56
CA ILE A 249 -2.45 -22.23 -19.45
C ILE A 249 -2.10 -21.67 -18.05
N ASN A 250 -3.05 -21.00 -17.39
CA ASN A 250 -2.79 -20.38 -16.08
C ASN A 250 -2.62 -21.42 -14.95
N ASP A 251 -3.16 -22.63 -15.11
CA ASP A 251 -2.98 -23.73 -14.15
C ASP A 251 -1.58 -24.38 -14.28
N ALA A 252 -0.91 -24.23 -15.43
CA ALA A 252 0.42 -24.80 -15.66
C ALA A 252 1.55 -23.97 -15.04
N ILE A 253 1.41 -22.64 -14.96
CA ILE A 253 2.41 -21.76 -14.33
C ILE A 253 2.37 -21.93 -12.79
N PHE A 254 1.20 -22.24 -12.23
CA PHE A 254 1.02 -22.43 -10.79
C PHE A 254 1.73 -23.68 -10.24
N ASN A 255 1.95 -24.70 -11.06
CA ASN A 255 2.62 -25.95 -10.65
C ASN A 255 4.17 -25.90 -10.75
N PHE A 256 4.74 -24.92 -11.46
CA PHE A 256 6.20 -24.86 -11.66
C PHE A 256 6.95 -24.23 -10.48
N ILE A 257 6.27 -23.43 -9.64
CA ILE A 257 6.88 -22.74 -8.50
C ILE A 257 6.98 -23.65 -7.25
N ASP A 258 6.27 -24.78 -7.22
CA ASP A 258 6.35 -25.75 -6.11
C ASP A 258 7.39 -26.88 -6.33
N GLN A 259 8.26 -26.79 -7.35
CA GLN A 259 9.34 -27.76 -7.61
C GLN A 259 10.78 -27.18 -7.63
N ILE A 260 11.00 -25.97 -7.09
CA ILE A 260 12.34 -25.41 -6.84
C ILE A 260 12.40 -24.83 -5.42
#